data_AF-A0A7V9JJR6-F1
#
_entry.id   AF-A0A7V9JJR6-F1
#
_cell.length_a   1.000
_cell.length_b   1.000
_cell.length_c   1.000
_cell.angle_alpha   90.00
_cell.angle_beta   90.00
_cell.angle_gamma   90.00
#
_symmetry.space_group_name_H-M   'P 1'
#
loop_
_entity.id
_entity.type
_entity.pdbx_description
1 polymer ?
#
loop_
_entity_poly.entity_id
_entity_poly.type
_entity_poly.pdbx_seq_one_letter_code
_entity_poly.pdbx_strand_id
1 'polypeptide(L)'
;AAAPQQALAAARETRLDELPVVRALFRLRGLTRGPTGALWDALAAEGFRTHGDETLVAVGKPWRLRGGMRDVEDFAGFDEPGYAKMAMDVRHADGRLLTETRVLLTSRDARRAFRPYWLAVRPFSGLIRRSWLRAAKKRAEA
;
A
#
# COMPACT_ATOMS: atom_id res chain seq x y z
N ALA A 1 -20.99 -15.91 -2.07
CA ALA A 1 -20.14 -14.71 -2.29
C ALA A 1 -20.48 -13.70 -1.21
N ALA A 2 -19.49 -13.09 -0.56
CA ALA A 2 -19.72 -12.08 0.46
C ALA A 2 -20.31 -10.80 -0.16
N ALA A 3 -21.07 -10.02 0.63
CA ALA A 3 -21.55 -8.71 0.18
C ALA A 3 -20.35 -7.76 -0.07
N PRO A 4 -20.46 -6.78 -0.99
CA PRO A 4 -19.37 -5.84 -1.31
C PRO A 4 -18.76 -5.17 -0.08
N GLN A 5 -19.60 -4.73 0.86
CA GLN A 5 -19.19 -4.07 2.09
C GLN A 5 -18.38 -5.01 3.00
N GLN A 6 -18.78 -6.29 3.08
CA GLN A 6 -18.06 -7.31 3.85
C GLN A 6 -16.69 -7.60 3.24
N ALA A 7 -16.60 -7.67 1.91
CA ALA A 7 -15.32 -7.87 1.21
C ALA A 7 -14.35 -6.70 1.41
N LEU A 8 -14.86 -5.46 1.39
CA LEU A 8 -14.07 -4.26 1.65
C LEU A 8 -13.60 -4.17 3.11
N ALA A 9 -14.49 -4.46 4.07
CA ALA A 9 -14.14 -4.52 5.49
C ALA A 9 -13.06 -5.59 5.75
N ALA A 10 -13.25 -6.80 5.20
CA ALA A 10 -12.30 -7.89 5.31
C ALA A 10 -10.92 -7.54 4.74
N ALA A 11 -10.87 -6.74 3.68
CA ALA A 11 -9.62 -6.25 3.11
C ALA A 11 -8.89 -5.27 4.05
N ARG A 12 -9.62 -4.33 4.67
CA ARG A 12 -9.04 -3.35 5.60
C ARG A 12 -8.54 -4.02 6.88
N GLU A 13 -9.27 -5.02 7.35
CA GLU A 13 -8.94 -5.78 8.55
C GLU A 13 -7.90 -6.88 8.33
N THR A 14 -7.47 -7.12 7.08
CA THR A 14 -6.46 -8.13 6.80
C THR A 14 -5.21 -7.81 7.60
N ARG A 15 -4.71 -8.79 8.35
CA ARG A 15 -3.57 -8.57 9.22
C ARG A 15 -2.27 -8.92 8.52
N LEU A 16 -1.20 -8.22 8.88
CA LEU A 16 0.12 -8.46 8.28
C LEU A 16 0.68 -9.86 8.58
N ASP A 17 0.34 -10.44 9.73
CA ASP A 17 0.76 -11.78 10.13
C ASP A 17 0.08 -12.90 9.32
N GLU A 18 -1.04 -12.60 8.68
CA GLU A 18 -1.76 -13.49 7.75
C GLU A 18 -1.11 -13.54 6.36
N LEU A 19 -0.07 -12.73 6.11
CA LEU A 19 0.58 -12.60 4.81
C LEU A 19 1.96 -13.28 4.80
N PRO A 20 2.09 -14.53 4.29
CA PRO A 20 3.36 -15.27 4.29
C PRO A 20 4.47 -14.53 3.54
N VAL A 21 4.11 -13.81 2.48
CA VAL A 21 5.05 -13.02 1.68
C VAL A 21 5.65 -11.87 2.50
N VAL A 22 4.82 -11.17 3.29
CA VAL A 22 5.29 -10.07 4.15
C VAL A 22 6.24 -10.63 5.20
N ARG A 23 5.88 -11.74 5.86
CA ARG A 23 6.74 -12.40 6.85
C ARG A 23 8.09 -12.83 6.27
N ALA A 24 8.10 -13.39 5.07
CA ALA A 24 9.33 -13.78 4.38
C ALA A 24 10.23 -12.58 4.09
N LEU A 25 9.66 -11.46 3.61
CA LEU A 25 10.42 -10.23 3.32
C LEU A 25 10.99 -9.58 4.60
N PHE A 26 10.26 -9.62 5.71
CA PHE A 26 10.78 -9.14 7.00
C PHE A 26 11.93 -10.00 7.52
N ARG A 27 11.82 -11.33 7.41
CA ARG A 27 12.91 -12.25 7.75
C ARG A 27 14.16 -12.01 6.90
N LEU A 28 13.97 -11.78 5.60
CA LEU A 28 15.07 -11.43 4.69
C LEU A 28 15.77 -10.11 5.10
N ARG A 29 15.05 -9.21 5.75
CA ARG A 29 15.58 -7.96 6.32
C ARG A 29 16.20 -8.12 7.72
N GLY A 30 16.32 -9.35 8.25
CA GLY A 30 16.87 -9.61 9.58
C GLY A 30 15.92 -9.27 10.73
N LEU A 31 14.65 -8.98 10.45
CA LEU A 31 13.66 -8.65 11.46
C LEU A 31 12.96 -9.94 11.94
N THR A 32 13.25 -10.33 13.19
CA THR A 32 12.77 -11.59 13.79
C THR A 32 11.33 -11.51 14.29
N ARG A 33 10.89 -10.32 14.73
CA ARG A 33 9.46 -10.01 14.89
C ARG A 33 8.89 -9.55 13.57
N GLY A 34 8.00 -10.36 13.00
CA GLY A 34 7.17 -9.96 11.87
C GLY A 34 6.19 -8.88 12.30
N PRO A 35 5.71 -8.05 11.37
CA PRO A 35 4.77 -6.98 11.71
C PRO A 35 3.44 -7.59 12.13
N THR A 36 2.83 -7.03 13.17
CA THR A 36 1.52 -7.43 13.70
C THR A 36 0.54 -6.28 13.56
N GLY A 37 -0.76 -6.59 13.41
CA GLY A 37 -1.82 -5.60 13.27
C GLY A 37 -2.42 -5.55 11.87
N ALA A 38 -3.46 -4.72 11.72
CA ALA A 38 -4.12 -4.54 10.43
C ALA A 38 -3.17 -3.88 9.43
N LEU A 39 -3.17 -4.38 8.20
CA LEU A 39 -2.39 -3.81 7.10
C LEU A 39 -2.73 -2.34 6.88
N TRP A 40 -4.00 -1.97 7.05
CA TRP A 40 -4.46 -0.59 6.91
C TRP A 40 -3.80 0.35 7.94
N ASP A 41 -3.76 -0.06 9.20
CA ASP A 41 -3.12 0.71 10.28
C ASP A 41 -1.61 0.84 10.06
N ALA A 42 -0.97 -0.22 9.58
CA ALA A 42 0.44 -0.18 9.27
C ALA A 42 0.77 0.79 8.13
N LEU A 43 -0.08 0.88 7.11
CA LEU A 43 0.07 1.88 6.06
C LEU A 43 -0.11 3.29 6.61
N ALA A 44 -1.09 3.49 7.50
CA ALA A 44 -1.28 4.77 8.18
C ALA A 44 -0.06 5.17 9.01
N ALA A 45 0.52 4.22 9.77
CA ALA A 45 1.74 4.43 10.55
C ALA A 45 2.98 4.77 9.68
N GLU A 46 3.02 4.28 8.44
CA GLU A 46 4.07 4.61 7.46
C GLU A 46 3.84 5.98 6.78
N GLY A 47 2.83 6.75 7.21
CA GLY A 47 2.57 8.11 6.74
C GLY A 47 1.49 8.23 5.66
N PHE A 48 0.73 7.16 5.40
CA PHE A 48 -0.49 7.28 4.60
C PHE A 48 -1.63 7.88 5.41
N ARG A 49 -2.50 8.62 4.73
CA ARG A 49 -3.67 9.28 5.32
C ARG A 49 -4.91 8.92 4.53
N THR A 50 -6.03 8.82 5.23
CA THR A 50 -7.33 8.63 4.59
C THR A 50 -7.69 9.86 3.75
N HIS A 51 -8.13 9.62 2.51
CA HIS A 51 -8.60 10.63 1.57
C HIS A 51 -9.94 10.16 0.99
N GLY A 52 -11.05 10.59 1.59
CA GLY A 52 -12.36 9.98 1.35
C GLY A 52 -12.46 8.57 1.92
N ASP A 53 -13.46 7.80 1.50
CA ASP A 53 -13.84 6.57 2.21
C ASP A 53 -12.99 5.35 1.88
N GLU A 54 -12.32 5.33 0.71
CA GLU A 54 -11.66 4.12 0.16
C GLU A 54 -10.19 4.31 -0.23
N THR A 55 -9.67 5.53 -0.12
CA THR A 55 -8.33 5.88 -0.61
C THR A 55 -7.41 6.26 0.54
N LEU A 56 -6.20 5.71 0.51
CA LEU A 56 -5.07 6.16 1.31
C LEU A 56 -4.11 6.96 0.43
N VAL A 57 -3.71 8.14 0.86
CA VAL A 57 -2.76 9.00 0.16
C VAL A 57 -1.51 9.27 0.98
N ALA A 58 -0.38 9.44 0.31
CA ALA A 58 0.87 9.82 0.96
C ALA A 58 1.79 10.57 0.00
N VAL A 59 2.66 11.41 0.56
CA VAL A 59 3.72 12.09 -0.19
C VAL A 59 5.07 11.67 0.36
N GLY A 60 5.98 11.25 -0.51
CA GLY A 60 7.29 10.79 -0.07
C GLY A 60 8.26 10.48 -1.21
N LYS A 61 9.36 9.83 -0.86
CA LYS A 61 10.46 9.41 -1.73
C LYS A 61 10.73 7.92 -1.50
N PRO A 62 9.89 7.01 -2.01
CA PRO A 62 9.96 5.58 -1.70
C PRO A 62 11.28 4.91 -2.13
N TRP A 63 12.03 5.52 -3.05
CA TRP A 63 13.37 5.10 -3.46
C TRP A 63 14.48 5.46 -2.47
N ARG A 64 14.19 6.21 -1.40
CA ARG A 64 15.12 6.50 -0.30
C ARG A 64 14.88 5.53 0.85
N LEU A 65 15.97 5.09 1.50
CA LEU A 65 15.92 4.16 2.63
C LEU A 65 14.97 4.60 3.76
N ARG A 66 14.94 5.90 4.08
CA ARG A 66 14.07 6.47 5.12
C ARG A 66 12.69 6.92 4.62
N GLY A 67 12.32 6.60 3.38
CA GLY A 67 11.03 6.96 2.78
C GLY A 67 10.84 8.45 2.48
N GLY A 68 11.45 9.36 3.24
CA GLY A 68 11.33 10.81 3.03
C GLY A 68 9.88 11.29 3.05
N MET A 69 9.05 10.66 3.87
CA MET A 69 7.62 10.95 3.96
C MET A 69 7.41 12.39 4.42
N ARG A 70 6.46 13.08 3.80
CA ARG A 70 6.03 14.42 4.16
C ARG A 70 4.60 14.33 4.65
N ASP A 71 4.36 14.97 5.79
CA ASP A 71 3.02 15.31 6.20
C ASP A 71 2.52 16.45 5.30
N VAL A 72 1.42 16.22 4.58
CA VAL A 72 0.87 17.15 3.60
C VAL A 72 -0.64 17.19 3.80
N GLU A 73 -1.17 18.35 4.18
CA GLU A 73 -2.61 18.57 4.31
C GLU A 73 -3.28 18.65 2.93
N ASP A 74 -2.79 19.52 2.04
CA ASP A 74 -3.26 19.61 0.66
C ASP A 74 -2.53 18.63 -0.26
N PHE A 75 -2.96 17.37 -0.22
CA PHE A 75 -2.45 16.35 -1.12
C PHE A 75 -2.67 16.70 -2.60
N ALA A 76 -3.80 17.33 -2.95
CA ALA A 76 -4.17 17.61 -4.33
C ALA A 76 -3.24 18.68 -4.93
N GLY A 77 -3.01 19.78 -4.21
CA GLY A 77 -2.16 20.90 -4.62
C GLY A 77 -0.66 20.66 -4.49
N PHE A 78 -0.21 19.63 -3.75
CA PHE A 78 1.23 19.38 -3.59
C PHE A 78 1.97 19.19 -4.93
N ASP A 79 2.99 20.01 -5.17
CA ASP A 79 3.79 20.03 -6.39
C ASP A 79 5.31 20.16 -6.15
N GLU A 80 5.78 20.13 -4.89
CA GLU A 80 7.20 20.26 -4.57
C GLU A 80 8.04 19.24 -5.38
N PRO A 81 9.04 19.69 -6.15
CA PRO A 81 9.84 18.82 -7.00
C PRO A 81 10.59 17.73 -6.22
N GLY A 82 10.76 16.55 -6.84
CA GLY A 82 11.58 15.48 -6.27
C GLY A 82 10.83 14.50 -5.36
N TYR A 83 9.50 14.51 -5.42
CA TYR A 83 8.61 13.69 -4.61
C TYR A 83 7.72 12.78 -5.46
N ALA A 84 7.14 11.78 -4.80
CA ALA A 84 6.07 10.95 -5.30
C ALA A 84 4.81 11.18 -4.46
N LYS A 85 3.71 11.47 -5.15
CA LYS A 85 2.34 11.41 -4.63
C LYS A 85 1.82 10.00 -4.87
N MET A 86 1.45 9.30 -3.81
CA MET A 86 0.99 7.93 -3.86
C MET A 86 -0.45 7.89 -3.38
N ALA A 87 -1.34 7.30 -4.17
CA ALA A 87 -2.71 7.01 -3.78
C ALA A 87 -2.92 5.50 -3.88
N MET A 88 -3.53 4.89 -2.87
CA MET A 88 -3.82 3.47 -2.84
C MET A 88 -5.29 3.26 -2.52
N ASP A 89 -5.94 2.42 -3.33
CA ASP A 89 -7.35 2.12 -3.22
C ASP A 89 -7.54 0.62 -3.02
N VAL A 90 -8.59 0.29 -2.27
CA VAL A 90 -9.18 -1.04 -2.25
C VAL A 90 -10.63 -0.89 -2.62
N ARG A 91 -11.02 -1.48 -3.75
CA ARG A 91 -12.37 -1.32 -4.31
C ARG A 91 -12.98 -2.67 -4.66
N HIS A 92 -14.29 -2.72 -4.64
CA HIS A 92 -15.06 -3.86 -5.10
C HIS A 92 -15.80 -3.49 -6.39
N ALA A 93 -15.56 -4.22 -7.48
CA ALA A 93 -16.23 -4.02 -8.76
C ALA A 93 -16.52 -5.38 -9.41
N ASP A 94 -17.71 -5.55 -9.98
CA ASP A 94 -18.14 -6.74 -10.72
C ASP A 94 -17.92 -8.06 -9.95
N GLY A 95 -18.21 -8.07 -8.64
CA GLY A 95 -18.02 -9.24 -7.77
C GLY A 95 -16.55 -9.56 -7.45
N ARG A 96 -15.62 -8.63 -7.73
CA ARG A 96 -14.19 -8.81 -7.52
C ARG A 96 -13.65 -7.73 -6.58
N LEU A 97 -12.79 -8.14 -5.66
CA LEU A 97 -11.97 -7.23 -4.86
C LEU A 97 -10.69 -6.88 -5.62
N LEU A 98 -10.39 -5.59 -5.73
CA LEU A 98 -9.21 -5.06 -6.42
C LEU A 98 -8.43 -4.13 -5.50
N THR A 99 -7.11 -4.09 -5.71
CA THR A 99 -6.23 -3.07 -5.12
C THR A 99 -5.52 -2.33 -6.24
N GLU A 100 -5.48 -1.01 -6.13
CA GLU A 100 -4.80 -0.13 -7.06
C GLU A 100 -3.84 0.78 -6.30
N THR A 101 -2.66 1.04 -6.86
CA THR A 101 -1.78 2.12 -6.36
C THR A 101 -1.37 2.99 -7.53
N ARG A 102 -1.72 4.26 -7.43
CA ARG A 102 -1.43 5.30 -8.41
C ARG A 102 -0.29 6.14 -7.86
N VAL A 103 0.74 6.38 -8.68
CA VAL A 103 1.93 7.14 -8.28
C VAL A 103 2.18 8.26 -9.28
N LEU A 104 2.15 9.50 -8.81
CA LEU A 104 2.48 10.69 -9.58
C LEU A 104 3.83 11.24 -9.13
N LEU A 105 4.73 11.49 -10.07
CA LEU A 105 6.09 11.96 -9.81
C LEU A 105 6.13 13.46 -10.08
N THR A 106 6.51 14.27 -9.09
CA THR A 106 6.43 15.74 -9.18
C THR A 106 7.52 16.37 -10.04
N SER A 107 8.56 15.61 -10.43
CA SER A 107 9.64 16.12 -11.28
C SER A 107 10.28 15.05 -12.16
N ARG A 108 11.08 15.49 -13.14
CA ARG A 108 11.89 14.60 -14.00
C ARG A 108 12.89 13.79 -13.19
N ASP A 109 13.50 14.38 -12.17
CA ASP A 109 14.48 13.69 -11.33
C ASP A 109 13.82 12.66 -10.41
N ALA A 110 12.62 12.96 -9.88
CA ALA A 110 11.80 11.97 -9.19
C ALA A 110 11.52 10.76 -10.10
N ARG A 111 11.13 11.01 -11.37
CA ARG A 111 10.86 9.94 -12.34
C ARG A 111 12.09 9.08 -12.63
N ARG A 112 13.27 9.70 -12.76
CA ARG A 112 14.55 9.00 -12.96
C ARG A 112 14.90 8.12 -11.78
N ALA A 113 14.71 8.61 -10.55
CA ALA A 113 14.97 7.84 -9.33
C ALA A 113 13.94 6.71 -9.12
N PHE A 114 12.67 6.96 -9.42
CA PHE A 114 11.60 6.00 -9.23
C PHE A 114 11.67 4.82 -10.20
N ARG A 115 12.07 5.02 -11.46
CA ARG A 115 12.06 3.97 -12.48
C ARG A 115 12.89 2.71 -12.11
N PRO A 116 14.18 2.80 -11.76
CA PRO A 116 14.95 1.61 -11.37
C PRO A 116 14.46 1.01 -10.05
N TYR A 117 14.08 1.86 -9.09
CA TYR A 117 13.46 1.42 -7.84
C TYR A 117 12.20 0.58 -8.09
N TRP A 118 11.31 1.06 -8.95
CA TRP A 118 10.05 0.39 -9.26
C TRP A 118 10.28 -0.93 -9.98
N LEU A 119 11.26 -1.01 -10.88
CA LEU A 119 11.62 -2.27 -11.53
C LEU A 119 12.04 -3.35 -10.52
N ALA A 120 12.79 -2.96 -9.48
CA ALA A 120 13.20 -3.89 -8.42
C ALA A 120 12.04 -4.27 -7.48
N VAL A 121 11.18 -3.30 -7.10
CA VAL A 121 10.16 -3.49 -6.06
C VAL A 121 8.83 -4.05 -6.59
N ARG A 122 8.44 -3.71 -7.82
CA ARG A 122 7.18 -4.13 -8.45
C ARG A 122 6.85 -5.63 -8.30
N PRO A 123 7.76 -6.60 -8.55
CA PRO A 123 7.41 -8.01 -8.43
C PRO A 123 6.99 -8.40 -7.00
N PHE A 124 7.70 -7.88 -5.99
CA PHE A 124 7.39 -8.13 -4.58
C PHE A 124 6.11 -7.43 -4.15
N SER A 125 5.89 -6.18 -4.58
CA SER A 125 4.63 -5.47 -4.33
C SER A 125 3.44 -6.23 -4.93
N GLY A 126 3.58 -6.79 -6.13
CA GLY A 126 2.55 -7.62 -6.75
C GLY A 126 2.26 -8.89 -5.96
N LEU A 127 3.28 -9.55 -5.41
CA LEU A 127 3.11 -10.73 -4.55
C LEU A 127 2.36 -10.39 -3.25
N ILE A 128 2.72 -9.29 -2.59
CA ILE A 128 2.04 -8.81 -1.37
C ILE A 128 0.57 -8.54 -1.66
N ARG A 129 0.26 -7.79 -2.73
CA ARG A 129 -1.14 -7.49 -3.13
C ARG A 129 -1.96 -8.75 -3.41
N ARG A 130 -1.38 -9.74 -4.11
CA ARG A 130 -2.05 -11.02 -4.34
C ARG A 130 -2.30 -11.77 -3.03
N SER A 131 -1.32 -11.78 -2.11
CA SER A 131 -1.49 -12.39 -0.79
C SER A 131 -2.60 -11.71 0.01
N TRP A 132 -2.63 -10.38 -0.03
CA TRP A 132 -3.65 -9.57 0.63
C TRP A 132 -5.05 -9.89 0.11
N LEU A 133 -5.28 -9.85 -1.20
CA LEU A 133 -6.60 -10.15 -1.77
C LEU A 133 -7.09 -11.57 -1.45
N ARG A 134 -6.17 -12.56 -1.38
CA ARG A 134 -6.52 -13.93 -0.96
C ARG A 134 -6.92 -14.01 0.51
N ALA A 135 -6.19 -13.33 1.39
CA ALA A 135 -6.51 -13.28 2.82
C ALA A 135 -7.85 -12.58 3.05
N ALA A 136 -8.07 -11.44 2.39
CA ALA A 136 -9.34 -10.71 2.42
C ALA A 136 -10.51 -11.57 1.93
N LYS A 137 -10.34 -12.30 0.82
CA LYS A 137 -11.36 -13.25 0.33
C LYS A 137 -11.68 -14.32 1.38
N LYS A 138 -10.65 -14.98 1.92
CA LYS A 138 -10.83 -16.04 2.94
C LYS A 138 -11.57 -15.52 4.16
N ARG A 139 -11.28 -14.30 4.61
CA ARG A 139 -11.95 -13.65 5.73
C ARG A 139 -13.40 -13.28 5.43
N ALA A 140 -13.69 -12.82 4.22
CA ALA A 140 -15.04 -12.46 3.82
C ALA A 140 -15.96 -13.68 3.62
N GLU A 141 -15.40 -14.85 3.32
CA GLU A 141 -16.13 -16.11 3.10
C GLU A 141 -16.23 -17.02 4.34
N ALA A 142 -15.56 -16.65 5.44
CA ALA A 142 -15.63 -17.33 6.72
C ALA A 142 -16.87 -16.90 7.51
#